data_AF-A0A838E4D7-F1
#
_entry.id   AF-A0A838E4D7-F1
#
_cell.length_a   1.000
_cell.length_b   1.000
_cell.length_c   1.000
_cell.angle_alpha   90.00
_cell.angle_beta   90.00
_cell.angle_gamma   90.00
#
_symmetry.space_group_name_H-M   'P 1'
#
loop_
_entity.id
_entity.type
_entity.pdbx_description
1 polymer ?
#
loop_
_entity_poly.entity_id
_entity_poly.type
_entity_poly.pdbx_seq_one_letter_code
_entity_poly.pdbx_strand_id
1 'polypeptide(L)' 'MDELHRFNELFNVLRIDNTLIHVYQILERAATLWPKKTMLLCQDDTMTYQEVYNRSMLFAHE' A
#
# COMPACT_ATOMS: atom_id res chain seq x y z
N MET A 1 -22.90 -9.83 -1.45
CA MET A 1 -22.21 -9.05 -0.41
C MET A 1 -22.54 -7.60 -0.68
N ASP A 2 -23.16 -6.91 0.27
CA ASP A 2 -23.55 -5.50 0.11
C ASP A 2 -22.32 -4.57 0.19
N GLU A 3 -22.34 -3.45 -0.53
CA GLU A 3 -21.24 -2.48 -0.58
C GLU A 3 -20.89 -1.90 0.80
N LEU A 4 -21.89 -1.68 1.65
CA LEU A 4 -21.71 -1.20 3.03
C LEU A 4 -20.97 -2.24 3.88
N HIS A 5 -21.29 -3.52 3.71
CA HIS A 5 -20.58 -4.60 4.37
C HIS A 5 -19.09 -4.64 3.97
N ARG A 6 -18.79 -4.57 2.66
CA ARG A 6 -17.40 -4.51 2.16
C ARG A 6 -16.63 -3.31 2.70
N PHE A 7 -17.27 -2.14 2.72
CA PHE A 7 -16.67 -0.93 3.27
C PHE A 7 -16.34 -1.09 4.75
N ASN A 8 -17.27 -1.62 5.55
CA ASN A 8 -17.06 -1.80 6.99
C ASN A 8 -15.94 -2.81 7.30
N GLU A 9 -15.82 -3.89 6.53
CA GLU A 9 -14.70 -4.83 6.67
C GLU A 9 -13.36 -4.15 6.37
N LEU A 10 -13.26 -3.43 5.24
CA LEU A 10 -12.07 -2.66 4.87
C LEU A 10 -11.73 -1.62 5.93
N PHE A 11 -12.72 -0.86 6.39
CA PHE A 11 -12.55 0.18 7.41
C PHE A 11 -12.02 -0.41 8.72
N ASN A 12 -12.52 -1.56 9.15
CA ASN A 12 -12.06 -2.18 10.40
C ASN A 12 -10.62 -2.69 10.33
N VAL A 13 -10.19 -3.17 9.15
CA VAL A 13 -8.82 -3.68 8.94
C VAL A 13 -7.82 -2.55 8.67
N LEU A 14 -8.27 -1.49 8.02
CA LEU A 14 -7.45 -0.38 7.53
C LEU A 14 -7.74 0.93 8.27
N ARG A 15 -8.13 0.89 9.54
CA ARG A 15 -8.18 2.09 10.38
C ARG A 15 -7.01 2.15 11.34
N ILE A 16 -6.48 3.35 11.52
CA ILE A 16 -5.55 3.71 12.60
C ILE A 16 -6.19 4.90 13.32
N ASP A 17 -6.30 4.81 14.66
CA ASP A 17 -6.90 5.87 15.49
C ASP A 17 -8.28 6.34 15.00
N ASN A 18 -9.12 5.37 14.63
CA ASN A 18 -10.48 5.58 14.14
C ASN A 18 -10.61 6.34 12.82
N THR A 19 -9.51 6.51 12.08
CA THR A 19 -9.46 7.11 10.75
C THR A 19 -8.98 6.08 9.75
N LEU A 20 -9.57 6.06 8.55
CA LEU A 20 -9.10 5.18 7.47
C LEU A 20 -7.66 5.57 7.10
N ILE A 21 -6.75 4.60 7.02
CA ILE A 21 -5.36 4.90 6.68
C ILE A 21 -5.32 5.47 5.26
N HIS A 22 -4.53 6.51 5.08
CA HIS A 22 -4.34 7.08 3.76
C HIS A 22 -3.60 6.09 2.87
N VAL A 23 -3.93 6.04 1.57
CA VAL A 23 -3.38 5.02 0.65
C VAL A 23 -1.84 4.96 0.65
N TYR A 24 -1.15 6.09 0.80
CA TYR A 24 0.32 6.11 0.90
C TYR A 24 0.84 5.35 2.13
N GLN A 25 0.11 5.39 3.26
CA GLN A 25 0.48 4.69 4.49
C GLN A 25 0.38 3.16 4.32
N ILE A 26 -0.48 2.69 3.41
CA ILE A 26 -0.54 1.26 3.04
C ILE A 26 0.78 0.85 2.38
N LEU A 27 1.25 1.65 1.42
CA LEU A 27 2.49 1.40 0.70
C LEU A 27 3.72 1.50 1.62
N GLU A 28 3.79 2.55 2.45
CA GLU A 28 4.86 2.76 3.43
C GLU A 28 4.95 1.58 4.43
N ARG A 29 3.80 1.13 4.95
CA ARG A 29 3.74 -0.02 5.85
C ARG A 29 4.20 -1.30 5.17
N ALA A 30 3.79 -1.54 3.92
CA ALA A 30 4.20 -2.72 3.16
C ALA A 30 5.71 -2.72 2.84
N ALA A 31 6.27 -1.57 2.46
CA ALA A 31 7.71 -1.38 2.26
C ALA A 31 8.51 -1.62 3.55
N THR A 32 7.96 -1.26 4.70
CA THR A 32 8.61 -1.49 6.00
C THR A 32 8.59 -2.97 6.41
N LEU A 33 7.45 -3.65 6.24
CA LEU A 33 7.27 -5.04 6.66
C LEU A 33 7.92 -6.05 5.70
N TRP A 34 7.93 -5.76 4.40
CA TRP A 34 8.38 -6.69 3.37
C TRP A 34 9.27 -6.02 2.31
N PRO A 35 10.35 -5.32 2.71
CA PRO A 35 11.11 -4.46 1.81
C PRO A 35 11.65 -5.18 0.58
N LYS A 36 12.04 -6.46 0.72
CA LYS A 36 12.65 -7.28 -0.33
C LYS A 36 11.65 -8.17 -1.09
N LYS A 37 10.38 -8.20 -0.70
CA LYS A 37 9.39 -9.01 -1.43
C LYS A 37 9.00 -8.29 -2.72
N THR A 38 8.81 -9.06 -3.78
CA THR A 38 8.28 -8.54 -5.04
C THR A 38 6.86 -8.03 -4.84
N MET A 39 6.63 -6.76 -5.19
CA MET A 39 5.34 -6.09 -5.19
C MET A 39 4.75 -6.03 -6.59
N LEU A 40 5.59 -5.75 -7.59
CA LEU A 40 5.18 -5.52 -8.96
C LEU A 40 5.92 -6.48 -9.90
N LEU A 41 5.16 -7.11 -10.78
CA LEU A 41 5.62 -7.93 -11.89
C LEU A 41 5.06 -7.31 -13.17
N CYS A 42 5.94 -6.92 -14.09
CA CYS A 42 5.54 -6.41 -15.39
C CYS A 42 6.50 -6.95 -16.45
N GLN A 43 6.02 -7.88 -17.28
CA GLN A 43 6.85 -8.58 -18.25
C GLN A 43 8.06 -9.24 -17.55
N ASP A 44 9.28 -8.92 -17.97
CA ASP A 44 10.53 -9.43 -17.39
C ASP A 44 11.03 -8.59 -16.21
N ASP A 45 10.37 -7.46 -15.92
CA ASP A 45 10.73 -6.58 -14.83
C ASP A 45 10.00 -6.94 -13.54
N THR A 46 10.75 -6.86 -12.44
CA THR A 46 10.22 -7.01 -11.10
C THR A 46 10.64 -5.82 -10.25
N MET A 47 9.76 -5.40 -9.36
CA MET A 47 10.08 -4.42 -8.34
C MET A 47 9.60 -4.88 -6.97
N THR A 48 10.45 -4.67 -5.98
CA THR A 48 10.18 -4.90 -4.58
C THR A 48 9.33 -3.79 -3.98
N TYR A 49 8.70 -4.05 -2.83
CA TYR A 49 7.94 -3.03 -2.10
C TYR A 49 8.80 -1.79 -1.80
N GLN A 50 10.08 -1.98 -1.43
CA GLN A 50 10.99 -0.87 -1.15
C GLN A 50 11.23 0.00 -2.40
N GLU A 51 11.45 -0.62 -3.56
CA GLU A 51 11.70 0.10 -4.82
C GLU A 51 10.47 0.90 -5.27
N VAL A 52 9.28 0.30 -5.19
CA VAL A 52 8.02 0.99 -5.53
C VAL A 52 7.79 2.18 -4.60
N TYR A 53 7.98 2.01 -3.29
CA TYR A 53 7.84 3.11 -2.33
C TYR A 53 8.82 4.25 -2.61
N ASN A 54 10.11 3.94 -2.77
CA ASN A 54 11.13 4.95 -3.03
C ASN A 54 10.83 5.74 -4.31
N ARG A 55 10.41 5.06 -5.40
CA ARG A 55 10.02 5.73 -6.66
C ARG A 55 8.77 6.60 -6.46
N SER A 56 7.78 6.12 -5.73
CA SER A 56 6.55 6.88 -5.45
C SER A 56 6.84 8.15 -4.67
N MET A 57 7.76 8.10 -3.70
CA MET A 57 8.21 9.27 -2.95
C MET A 57 8.95 10.27 -3.85
N LEU A 58 9.78 9.80 -4.77
CA LEU A 58 10.44 10.69 -5.74
C LEU A 58 9.42 11.44 -6.59
N PHE A 59 8.41 10.75 -7.15
CA PHE A 59 7.36 11.39 -7.96
C PHE A 59 6.43 12.31 -7.16
N ALA A 60 6.22 12.04 -5.87
CA ALA A 60 5.37 12.89 -5.03
C ALA A 60 6.04 14.23 -4.64
N HIS A 61 7.35 14.34 -4.84
CA HIS A 61 8.13 15.56 -4.58
C HIS A 61 8.42 16.38 -5.85
N GLU A 62 7.91 15.95 -7.01
CA GLU A 62 7.90 16.69 -8.28
C GLU A 62 6.61 17.54 -8.41
#